data_AF-A0A8H5IG62-F1
#
_entry.id   AF-A0A8H5IG62-F1
#
_cell.length_a   1.000
_cell.length_b   1.000
_cell.length_c   1.000
_cell.angle_alpha   90.00
_cell.angle_beta   90.00
_cell.angle_gamma   90.00
#
_symmetry.space_group_name_H-M   'P 1'
#
loop_
_entity.id
_entity.type
_entity.pdbx_description
1 polymer ?
#
loop_
_entity_poly.entity_id
_entity_poly.type
_entity_poly.pdbx_seq_one_letter_code
_entity_poly.pdbx_strand_id
1 'polypeptide(L)'
;MISNYQMATVFAIPYHSLSERDRERYWDDGLHLRDEGYDWMGNHIADALIDILWSEGTFEEPINSRASEVLALEDEVQFDEEDGNPRNINEGYVVVRKKDLD
;
A
#
# COMPACT_ATOMS: atom_id res chain seq x y z
N MET A 1 19.60 15.44 15.71
CA MET A 1 18.59 15.64 14.66
C MET A 1 17.42 14.75 15.01
N ILE A 2 16.30 15.33 15.44
CA ILE A 2 15.08 14.57 15.71
C ILE A 2 14.36 14.47 14.37
N SER A 3 14.09 13.25 13.94
CA SER A 3 13.41 12.93 12.69
C SER A 3 11.95 13.39 12.77
N ASN A 4 11.52 14.26 11.86
CA ASN A 4 10.21 14.92 11.85
C ASN A 4 9.08 14.03 11.29
N TYR A 5 9.04 12.74 11.60
CA TYR A 5 7.99 11.83 11.12
C TYR A 5 6.80 11.72 12.08
N GLN A 6 6.28 12.85 12.58
CA GLN A 6 5.18 12.80 13.56
C GLN A 6 3.81 13.29 13.11
N MET A 7 3.59 13.99 11.99
CA MET A 7 2.31 14.72 11.84
C MET A 7 1.68 14.66 10.44
N ALA A 8 1.52 13.48 9.82
CA ALA A 8 0.87 13.40 8.50
C ALA A 8 -0.58 12.86 8.51
N THR A 9 -0.98 12.01 9.45
CA THR A 9 -2.26 11.30 9.31
C THR A 9 -3.45 11.95 10.04
N VAL A 10 -3.23 12.69 11.14
CA VAL A 10 -4.35 13.27 11.93
C VAL A 10 -4.76 14.68 11.45
N PHE A 11 -3.89 15.41 10.73
CA PHE A 11 -4.16 16.79 10.29
C PHE A 11 -4.62 16.91 8.83
N ALA A 12 -4.39 15.91 7.98
CA ALA A 12 -4.67 16.05 6.55
C ALA A 12 -6.17 16.09 6.21
N ILE A 13 -7.03 15.54 7.08
CA ILE A 13 -8.48 15.42 6.87
C ILE A 13 -9.24 15.89 8.12
N PRO A 14 -9.33 17.21 8.36
CA PRO A 14 -9.93 17.75 9.58
C PRO A 14 -11.46 17.84 9.49
N TYR A 15 -12.20 17.09 10.31
CA TYR A 15 -13.67 17.15 10.33
C TYR A 15 -14.21 18.56 10.66
N HIS A 16 -13.69 19.21 11.71
CA HIS A 16 -14.26 20.45 12.25
C HIS A 16 -14.01 21.71 11.41
N SER A 17 -13.02 21.70 10.52
CA SER A 17 -12.76 22.84 9.63
C SER A 17 -13.39 22.68 8.25
N LEU A 18 -14.03 21.54 7.98
CA LEU A 18 -14.76 21.31 6.73
C LEU A 18 -16.14 21.98 6.76
N SER A 19 -16.59 22.43 5.58
CA SER A 19 -17.96 22.86 5.40
C SER A 19 -18.94 21.70 5.69
N GLU A 20 -20.21 22.00 5.99
CA GLU A 20 -21.24 20.95 6.15
C GLU A 20 -21.31 20.04 4.93
N ARG A 21 -21.31 20.63 3.73
CA ARG A 21 -21.32 19.89 2.47
C ARG A 21 -20.13 18.94 2.32
N ASP A 22 -18.93 19.38 2.70
CA ASP A 22 -17.73 18.56 2.56
C ASP A 22 -17.66 17.50 3.67
N ARG A 23 -18.20 17.79 4.86
CA ARG A 23 -18.41 16.76 5.89
C ARG A 23 -19.35 15.68 5.40
N GLU A 24 -20.51 16.04 4.84
CA GLU A 24 -21.46 15.07 4.28
C GLU A 24 -20.86 14.25 3.13
N ARG A 25 -20.00 14.87 2.32
CA ARG A 25 -19.33 14.21 1.19
C ARG A 25 -18.26 13.21 1.64
N TYR A 26 -17.45 13.54 2.63
CA TYR A 26 -16.27 12.74 2.98
C TYR A 26 -16.43 11.89 4.24
N TRP A 27 -17.40 12.21 5.09
CA TRP A 27 -17.65 11.53 6.37
C TRP A 27 -19.05 10.93 6.40
N ASP A 28 -19.18 9.73 6.99
CA ASP A 28 -20.45 9.00 7.05
C ASP A 28 -21.22 9.29 8.35
N ASP A 29 -20.68 8.86 9.48
CA ASP A 29 -21.26 8.97 10.82
C ASP A 29 -20.48 9.95 11.73
N GLY A 30 -19.55 10.71 11.14
CA GLY A 30 -18.64 11.60 11.86
C GLY A 30 -17.45 10.90 12.52
N LEU A 31 -17.33 9.58 12.37
CA LEU A 31 -16.17 8.77 12.77
C LEU A 31 -15.50 8.10 11.57
N HIS A 32 -16.29 7.51 10.68
CA HIS A 32 -15.84 6.82 9.49
C HIS A 32 -15.88 7.73 8.25
N LEU A 33 -14.94 7.52 7.34
CA LEU A 33 -14.93 8.16 6.03
C LEU A 33 -15.89 7.42 5.09
N ARG A 34 -16.44 8.15 4.12
CA ARG A 34 -17.09 7.57 2.93
C ARG A 34 -16.02 7.16 1.91
N ASP A 35 -16.45 6.48 0.85
CA ASP A 35 -15.58 6.09 -0.27
C ASP A 35 -14.73 7.27 -0.77
N GLU A 36 -15.35 8.43 -1.00
CA GLU A 36 -14.64 9.64 -1.44
C GLU A 36 -13.67 10.18 -0.38
N GLY A 37 -13.95 9.95 0.90
CA GLY A 37 -13.06 10.33 2.00
C GLY A 37 -11.83 9.41 2.07
N TYR A 38 -12.02 8.11 1.84
CA TYR A 38 -10.92 7.15 1.73
C TYR A 38 -10.05 7.43 0.51
N ASP A 39 -10.63 7.79 -0.64
CA ASP A 39 -9.87 8.23 -1.81
C ASP A 39 -9.03 9.48 -1.50
N TRP A 40 -9.63 10.46 -0.83
CA TRP A 40 -8.93 11.67 -0.42
C TRP A 40 -7.76 11.36 0.53
N MET A 41 -7.96 10.47 1.49
CA MET A 41 -6.90 9.98 2.38
C MET A 41 -5.81 9.23 1.64
N GLY A 42 -6.18 8.34 0.72
CA GLY A 42 -5.25 7.55 -0.06
C GLY A 42 -4.29 8.42 -0.86
N ASN A 43 -4.78 9.51 -1.45
CA ASN A 43 -3.94 10.47 -2.19
C ASN A 43 -2.90 11.14 -1.29
N HIS A 44 -3.28 11.60 -0.09
CA HIS A 44 -2.32 12.20 0.86
C HIS A 44 -1.24 11.21 1.30
N ILE A 45 -1.63 9.94 1.52
CA ILE A 45 -0.68 8.88 1.87
C ILE A 45 0.24 8.58 0.69
N ALA A 46 -0.30 8.50 -0.53
CA ALA A 46 0.47 8.25 -1.74
C ALA A 46 1.50 9.35 -1.98
N ASP A 47 1.11 10.63 -1.89
CA ASP A 47 2.01 11.77 -2.04
C ASP A 47 3.17 11.70 -1.03
N ALA A 48 2.85 11.49 0.25
CA ALA A 48 3.86 11.38 1.30
C ALA A 48 4.77 10.15 1.13
N LEU A 49 4.23 9.02 0.66
CA LEU A 49 5.00 7.82 0.43
C LEU A 49 5.94 7.98 -0.77
N ILE A 50 5.47 8.59 -1.86
CA ILE A 50 6.29 8.92 -3.03
C ILE A 50 7.49 9.75 -2.58
N ASP A 51 7.29 10.82 -1.81
CA ASP A 51 8.37 11.66 -1.29
C ASP A 51 9.42 10.88 -0.48
N ILE A 52 8.98 9.93 0.36
CA ILE A 52 9.86 9.05 1.13
C ILE A 52 10.68 8.15 0.20
N LEU A 53 10.02 7.49 -0.75
CA LEU A 53 10.68 6.54 -1.66
C LEU A 53 11.72 7.24 -2.56
N TRP A 54 11.42 8.45 -3.03
CA TRP A 54 12.40 9.30 -3.75
C TRP A 54 13.58 9.67 -2.87
N SER A 55 13.33 9.99 -1.60
CA SER A 55 14.38 10.36 -0.63
C SER A 55 15.30 9.19 -0.27
N GLU A 56 14.74 7.97 -0.20
CA GLU A 56 15.49 6.74 0.12
C GLU A 56 16.16 6.10 -1.10
N GLY A 57 15.89 6.60 -2.32
CA GLY A 57 16.44 6.05 -3.56
C GLY A 57 15.94 4.63 -3.88
N THR A 58 14.82 4.23 -3.29
CA THR A 58 14.17 2.92 -3.50
C THR A 58 13.10 2.98 -4.60
N PHE A 59 12.83 4.17 -5.13
CA PHE A 59 11.92 4.39 -6.24
C PHE A 59 12.68 4.28 -7.57
N GLU A 60 12.59 3.12 -8.23
CA GLU A 60 12.92 3.04 -9.65
C GLU A 60 11.73 3.58 -10.46
N GLU A 61 12.00 4.56 -11.33
CA GLU A 61 11.02 5.11 -12.27
C GLU A 61 10.26 3.98 -12.97
N PRO A 62 8.91 4.02 -13.06
CA PRO A 62 8.15 3.01 -13.77
C PRO A 62 8.50 3.11 -15.26
N ILE A 63 9.41 2.24 -15.70
CA ILE A 63 9.64 2.02 -17.12
C ILE A 63 8.29 1.54 -17.66
N ASN A 64 7.69 2.31 -18.57
CA ASN A 64 6.39 2.08 -19.23
C ASN A 64 6.29 0.74 -20.02
N SER A 65 7.16 -0.22 -19.75
CA SER A 65 7.19 -1.58 -20.30
C SER A 65 6.75 -2.67 -19.31
N ARG A 66 6.77 -2.42 -17.98
CA ARG A 66 6.68 -3.51 -16.99
C ARG A 66 5.28 -4.07 -16.73
N ALA A 67 4.21 -3.33 -17.08
CA ALA A 67 2.85 -3.87 -16.99
C ALA A 67 2.61 -5.00 -17.99
N SER A 68 3.30 -5.00 -19.14
CA SER A 68 3.22 -6.07 -20.14
C SER A 68 4.13 -7.26 -19.81
N GLU A 69 5.16 -7.05 -18.98
CA GLU A 69 6.14 -8.09 -18.63
C GLU A 69 5.70 -8.88 -17.38
N VAL A 70 5.06 -8.22 -16.40
CA VAL A 70 4.57 -8.90 -15.18
C VAL A 70 3.52 -9.97 -15.51
N LEU A 71 2.62 -9.72 -16.46
CA LEU A 71 1.63 -10.73 -16.90
C LEU A 71 2.24 -11.91 -17.66
N ALA A 72 3.44 -11.75 -18.23
CA ALA A 72 4.15 -12.82 -18.93
C ALA A 72 5.08 -13.62 -18.00
N LEU A 73 5.46 -13.05 -16.85
CA LEU A 73 6.38 -13.65 -15.89
C LEU A 73 5.69 -14.60 -14.90
N GLU A 74 4.36 -14.54 -14.72
CA GLU A 74 3.64 -15.40 -13.76
C GLU A 74 3.75 -16.90 -14.10
N ASP A 75 3.92 -17.26 -15.37
CA ASP A 75 4.01 -18.64 -15.85
C ASP A 75 5.45 -19.21 -15.84
N GLU A 76 6.48 -18.37 -15.70
CA GLU A 76 7.90 -18.79 -15.75
C GLU A 76 8.66 -18.60 -14.41
N VAL A 77 7.97 -18.30 -13.30
CA VAL A 77 8.62 -18.27 -11.98
C VAL A 77 9.05 -19.70 -11.61
N GLN A 78 10.30 -20.04 -11.94
CA GLN A 78 10.98 -21.20 -11.44
C GLN A 78 11.27 -20.96 -9.96
N PHE A 79 10.53 -21.64 -9.09
CA PHE A 79 10.77 -21.60 -7.66
C PHE A 79 12.08 -22.32 -7.35
N ASP A 80 13.06 -21.59 -6.84
CA ASP A 80 14.23 -22.21 -6.24
C ASP A 80 13.79 -22.82 -4.89
N GLU A 81 13.95 -24.14 -4.77
CA GLU A 81 13.64 -24.90 -3.55
C GLU A 81 14.68 -24.53 -2.49
N GLU A 82 14.26 -23.77 -1.49
CA GLU A 82 15.08 -23.43 -0.33
C GLU A 82 15.27 -24.68 0.54
N ASP A 83 16.52 -25.08 0.81
CA ASP A 83 16.85 -26.17 1.76
C ASP A 83 16.61 -25.68 3.20
N GLY A 84 15.34 -25.57 3.59
CA GLY A 84 14.90 -25.06 4.89
C GLY A 84 15.02 -26.08 6.01
N ASN A 85 15.25 -25.63 7.25
CA ASN A 85 15.30 -26.51 8.41
C ASN A 85 13.88 -26.81 8.95
N PRO A 86 13.41 -28.07 8.97
CA PRO A 86 12.05 -28.42 9.41
C PRO A 86 11.71 -28.07 10.86
N ARG A 87 12.70 -27.65 11.67
CA ARG A 87 12.50 -27.24 13.06
C ARG A 87 12.31 -25.73 13.22
N ASN A 88 12.45 -24.94 12.16
CA ASN A 88 12.31 -23.50 12.20
C ASN A 88 11.12 -23.07 11.32
N ILE A 89 9.97 -22.79 11.97
CA ILE A 89 8.70 -22.49 11.29
C ILE A 89 8.69 -21.15 10.53
N ASN A 90 9.74 -20.34 10.70
CA ASN A 90 9.93 -19.08 9.99
C ASN A 90 10.71 -19.27 8.67
N GLU A 91 11.08 -20.51 8.33
CA GLU A 91 11.81 -20.89 7.11
C GLU A 91 10.91 -21.80 6.25
N GLY A 92 10.95 -21.59 4.92
CA GLY A 92 10.11 -22.30 3.95
C GLY A 92 8.72 -21.68 3.74
N TYR A 93 8.21 -21.80 2.51
CA TYR A 93 6.88 -21.32 2.11
C TYR A 93 5.97 -22.48 1.68
N VAL A 94 4.66 -22.36 1.91
CA VAL A 94 3.66 -23.33 1.45
C VAL A 94 3.00 -22.77 0.19
N VAL A 95 3.24 -23.39 -0.96
CA VAL A 95 2.60 -23.03 -2.23
C VAL A 95 1.26 -23.74 -2.34
N VAL A 96 0.18 -22.96 -2.38
CA VAL A 96 -1.17 -23.44 -2.73
C VAL A 96 -1.57 -22.89 -4.09
N ARG A 97 -2.03 -23.75 -5.00
CA ARG A 97 -2.58 -23.28 -6.28
C ARG A 97 -4.01 -22.82 -6.04
N LYS A 98 -4.41 -21.76 -6.73
CA LYS A 98 -5.76 -21.18 -6.62
C LYS A 98 -6.89 -22.22 -6.79
N LYS A 99 -6.72 -23.20 -7.69
CA LYS A 99 -7.69 -24.29 -7.92
C LYS A 99 -7.86 -25.28 -6.77
N ASP A 100 -6.92 -25.30 -5.83
CA ASP A 100 -6.91 -26.21 -4.67
C ASP A 100 -7.59 -25.55 -3.45
N LEU A 101 -8.12 -24.31 -3.59
CA LEU A 101 -8.80 -23.52 -2.53
C LEU A 101 -10.33 -23.50 -2.66
N ASP A 102 -10.90 -24.17 -3.66
CA ASP A 102 -12.35 -24.27 -3.92
C ASP A 102 -12.93 -25.64 -3.52
#